data_AF-A0A7S2SYJ2-F1
#
_entry.id   AF-A0A7S2SYJ2-F1
#
_cell.length_a   1.000
_cell.length_b   1.000
_cell.length_c   1.000
_cell.angle_alpha   90.00
_cell.angle_beta   90.00
_cell.angle_gamma   90.00
#
_symmetry.space_group_name_H-M   'P 1'
#
loop_
_entity.id
_entity.type
_entity.pdbx_description
1 polymer ?
#
loop_
_entity_poly.entity_id
_entity_poly.type
_entity_poly.pdbx_seq_one_letter_code
_entity_poly.pdbx_strand_id
1 'polypeptide(L)'
;SLHYEEIHAKIRAKKLYVFRRRDGSVHTDLQRMRKAVNWACIASPFFVRTAYGRYAIAKEYLNGSNTSPLRDAVYRVLQDARGSLHYEEIFGRIRAKKLHVFRRKDGSVHTDPKRMRNRVSSTCIRSPFFVRTALGTYAIAK
;
A
#
# COMPACT_ATOMS: atom_id res chain seq x y z
N SER A 1 -15.93 7.78 -10.10
CA SER A 1 -14.59 8.38 -9.92
C SER A 1 -14.71 9.88 -10.07
N LEU A 2 -13.87 10.66 -9.40
CA LEU A 2 -13.81 12.12 -9.50
C LEU A 2 -12.44 12.55 -10.03
N HIS A 3 -12.42 13.60 -10.84
CA HIS A 3 -11.18 14.24 -11.26
C HIS A 3 -10.58 15.04 -10.08
N TYR A 4 -9.25 15.15 -10.00
CA TYR A 4 -8.57 15.83 -8.89
C TYR A 4 -9.00 17.31 -8.74
N GLU A 5 -9.36 17.95 -9.85
CA GLU A 5 -9.88 19.32 -9.85
C GLU A 5 -11.28 19.42 -9.23
N GLU A 6 -12.12 18.42 -9.45
CA GLU A 6 -13.47 18.34 -8.84
C GLU A 6 -13.39 18.04 -7.34
N ILE A 7 -12.43 17.20 -6.93
CA ILE A 7 -12.12 16.94 -5.52
C ILE A 7 -11.69 18.25 -4.83
N HIS A 8 -10.76 18.98 -5.46
CA HIS A 8 -10.30 20.27 -4.97
C HIS A 8 -11.44 21.30 -4.85
N ALA A 9 -12.31 21.40 -5.86
CA ALA A 9 -13.47 22.29 -5.83
C ALA A 9 -14.43 21.95 -4.67
N LYS A 10 -14.70 20.66 -4.42
CA LYS A 10 -15.54 20.19 -3.30
C LYS A 10 -14.92 20.47 -1.93
N ILE A 11 -13.61 20.29 -1.78
CA ILE A 11 -12.87 20.64 -0.54
C ILE A 11 -13.01 22.13 -0.24
N ARG A 12 -12.87 22.98 -1.26
CA ARG A 12 -13.03 24.43 -1.16
C ARG A 12 -14.46 24.84 -0.80
N ALA A 13 -15.46 24.26 -1.47
CA ALA A 13 -16.88 24.53 -1.21
C ALA A 13 -17.30 24.16 0.21
N LYS A 14 -16.76 23.06 0.76
CA LYS A 14 -17.03 22.62 2.14
C LYS A 14 -16.18 23.34 3.20
N LYS A 15 -15.33 24.30 2.82
CA LYS A 15 -14.40 25.02 3.72
C LYS A 15 -13.57 24.08 4.60
N LEU A 16 -13.20 22.91 4.09
CA LEU A 16 -12.36 21.97 4.84
C LEU A 16 -10.95 22.54 4.97
N TYR A 17 -10.40 22.58 6.19
CA TYR A 17 -9.14 23.26 6.55
C TYR A 17 -7.86 22.54 6.07
N VAL A 18 -7.91 21.83 4.94
CA VAL A 18 -6.82 20.97 4.44
C VAL A 18 -5.63 21.79 3.90
N PHE A 19 -5.83 23.08 3.60
CA PHE A 19 -4.82 23.98 3.05
C PHE A 19 -4.50 25.17 3.96
N ARG A 20 -4.80 25.06 5.27
CA ARG A 20 -4.41 26.09 6.23
C ARG A 20 -2.90 26.05 6.47
N ARG A 21 -2.29 27.22 6.45
CA ARG A 21 -0.89 27.46 6.82
C ARG A 21 -0.78 27.54 8.34
N ARG A 22 0.45 27.49 8.85
CA ARG A 22 0.75 27.55 10.30
C ARG A 22 0.30 28.87 10.94
N ASP A 23 0.20 29.94 10.16
CA ASP A 23 -0.31 31.26 10.56
C ASP A 23 -1.85 31.38 10.52
N GLY A 24 -2.57 30.29 10.21
CA GLY A 24 -4.04 30.27 10.14
C GLY A 24 -4.63 30.76 8.81
N SER A 25 -3.81 31.35 7.93
CA SER A 25 -4.21 31.72 6.57
C SER A 25 -4.44 30.48 5.69
N VAL A 26 -5.24 30.61 4.63
CA VAL A 26 -5.47 29.50 3.68
C VAL A 26 -4.56 29.71 2.46
N HIS A 27 -3.93 28.64 1.95
CA HIS A 27 -3.24 28.72 0.67
C HIS A 27 -4.21 29.21 -0.43
N THR A 28 -3.79 30.24 -1.17
CA THR A 28 -4.54 30.85 -2.27
C THR A 28 -4.08 30.37 -3.65
N ASP A 29 -2.87 29.79 -3.72
CA ASP A 29 -2.29 29.25 -4.96
C ASP A 29 -3.01 27.96 -5.37
N LEU A 30 -3.91 28.10 -6.35
CA LEU A 30 -4.70 27.01 -6.91
C LEU A 30 -3.84 25.88 -7.50
N GLN A 31 -2.68 26.19 -8.09
CA GLN A 31 -1.80 25.19 -8.69
C GLN A 31 -1.12 24.34 -7.61
N ARG A 32 -0.66 24.97 -6.52
CA ARG A 32 -0.09 24.25 -5.37
C ARG A 32 -1.13 23.38 -4.68
N MET A 33 -2.35 23.89 -4.47
CA MET A 33 -3.44 23.11 -3.88
C MET A 33 -3.80 21.90 -4.73
N ARG A 34 -3.91 22.08 -6.05
CA ARG A 34 -4.14 20.98 -7.02
C ARG A 34 -3.05 19.92 -6.97
N LYS A 35 -1.78 20.33 -6.95
CA LYS A 35 -0.64 19.40 -6.81
C LYS A 35 -0.69 18.62 -5.49
N ALA A 36 -1.05 19.29 -4.39
CA ALA A 36 -1.18 18.65 -3.09
C ALA A 36 -2.33 17.62 -3.06
N VAL A 37 -3.50 17.93 -3.65
CA VAL A 37 -4.60 16.96 -3.80
C VAL A 37 -4.15 15.77 -4.65
N ASN A 38 -3.52 16.04 -5.79
CA ASN A 38 -3.04 14.99 -6.68
C ASN A 38 -2.04 14.07 -5.98
N TRP A 39 -1.07 14.64 -5.27
CA TRP A 39 -0.11 13.87 -4.49
C TRP A 39 -0.76 13.05 -3.38
N ALA A 40 -1.71 13.62 -2.64
CA ALA A 40 -2.45 12.91 -1.59
C ALA A 40 -3.28 11.75 -2.16
N CYS A 41 -3.92 11.93 -3.32
CA CYS A 41 -4.65 10.87 -4.01
C CYS A 41 -3.72 9.77 -4.55
N ILE A 42 -2.50 10.11 -4.97
CA ILE A 42 -1.49 9.11 -5.43
C ILE A 42 -0.87 8.36 -4.25
N ALA A 43 -0.57 9.05 -3.17
CA ALA A 43 0.12 8.49 -2.01
C ALA A 43 -0.81 7.63 -1.13
N SER A 44 -2.13 7.85 -1.21
CA SER A 44 -3.10 7.19 -0.34
C SER A 44 -3.55 5.82 -0.89
N PRO A 45 -3.63 4.78 -0.04
CA PRO A 45 -4.20 3.47 -0.40
C PRO A 45 -5.66 3.52 -0.83
N PHE A 46 -6.40 4.48 -0.25
CA PHE A 46 -7.85 4.49 -0.33
C PHE A 46 -8.36 4.98 -1.68
N PHE A 47 -7.47 5.54 -2.51
CA PHE A 47 -7.80 6.08 -3.80
C PHE A 47 -7.08 5.33 -4.92
N VAL A 48 -7.85 4.89 -5.90
CA VAL A 48 -7.34 4.21 -7.11
C VAL A 48 -7.39 5.16 -8.28
N ARG A 49 -6.28 5.30 -9.02
CA ARG A 49 -6.27 6.04 -10.28
C ARG A 49 -6.93 5.21 -11.38
N THR A 50 -8.12 5.62 -11.81
CA THR A 50 -8.87 4.92 -12.87
C THR A 50 -8.57 5.46 -14.27
N ALA A 51 -8.12 6.72 -14.36
CA ALA A 51 -7.65 7.35 -15.59
C ALA A 51 -6.71 8.52 -15.23
N TYR A 52 -6.12 9.21 -16.23
CA TYR A 52 -5.33 10.40 -15.94
C TYR A 52 -6.16 11.44 -15.17
N GLY A 53 -5.67 11.82 -13.98
CA GLY A 53 -6.34 12.77 -13.10
C GLY A 53 -7.64 12.28 -12.44
N ARG A 54 -8.15 11.08 -12.74
CA ARG A 54 -9.37 10.52 -12.12
C ARG A 54 -9.08 9.49 -11.05
N TYR A 55 -9.70 9.68 -9.89
CA TYR A 55 -9.55 8.85 -8.72
C TYR A 55 -10.91 8.27 -8.28
N ALA A 56 -10.93 7.01 -7.89
CA ALA A 56 -12.08 6.35 -7.29
C ALA A 56 -11.74 5.90 -5.86
N ILE A 57 -12.75 5.74 -5.02
CA ILE A 57 -12.58 4.99 -3.77
C ILE A 57 -12.34 3.53 -4.14
N ALA A 58 -11.30 2.94 -3.57
CA ALA A 58 -10.98 1.54 -3.80
C ALA A 58 -12.10 0.64 -3.26
N LYS A 59 -12.74 -0.17 -4.12
CA LYS A 59 -13.77 -1.14 -3.71
C LYS A 59 -13.19 -2.28 -2.88
N GLU A 60 -12.00 -2.71 -3.25
CA GLU A 60 -11.11 -3.54 -2.46
C GLU A 60 -9.95 -2.66 -2.08
N TYR A 61 -9.46 -2.72 -0.85
CA TYR A 61 -8.27 -1.99 -0.45
C TYR A 61 -7.16 -2.26 -1.48
N LEU A 62 -6.83 -1.29 -2.33
CA LEU A 62 -5.49 -1.23 -2.89
C LEU A 62 -4.62 -0.98 -1.66
N ASN A 63 -4.09 -2.06 -1.08
CA ASN A 63 -3.33 -2.07 0.16
C ASN A 63 -2.01 -1.30 -0.01
N GLY A 64 -2.11 0.02 -0.17
CA GLY A 64 -1.09 1.03 0.03
C GLY A 64 -1.22 1.67 1.41
N SER A 65 -1.69 0.92 2.42
CA SER A 65 -1.34 1.30 3.80
C SER A 65 0.18 1.31 3.85
N ASN A 66 0.77 1.97 4.84
CA ASN A 66 2.20 1.89 5.15
C ASN A 66 2.68 0.44 5.50
N THR A 67 1.89 -0.57 5.12
CA THR A 67 2.12 -2.00 4.94
C THR A 67 2.81 -2.27 3.60
N SER A 68 4.02 -2.82 3.61
CA SER A 68 4.66 -3.26 2.37
C SER A 68 3.72 -4.24 1.62
N PRO A 69 3.57 -4.16 0.27
CA PRO A 69 2.74 -5.09 -0.50
C PRO A 69 3.06 -6.56 -0.23
N LEU A 70 4.33 -6.82 0.13
CA LEU A 70 4.80 -8.13 0.54
C LEU A 70 4.25 -8.57 1.90
N ARG A 71 4.13 -7.68 2.88
CA ARG A 71 3.53 -7.99 4.18
C ARG A 71 2.07 -8.38 4.02
N ASP A 72 1.32 -7.68 3.16
CA ASP A 72 -0.08 -8.06 2.88
C ASP A 72 -0.19 -9.44 2.23
N ALA A 73 0.66 -9.74 1.25
CA ALA A 73 0.68 -11.06 0.63
C ALA A 73 1.05 -12.17 1.62
N VAL A 74 2.01 -11.93 2.52
CA VAL A 74 2.36 -12.89 3.58
C VAL A 74 1.18 -13.09 4.53
N TYR A 75 0.50 -12.00 4.93
CA TYR A 75 -0.68 -12.08 5.79
C TYR A 75 -1.80 -12.93 5.17
N ARG A 76 -2.15 -12.69 3.90
CA ARG A 76 -3.17 -13.47 3.18
C ARG A 76 -2.80 -14.95 3.09
N VAL A 77 -1.54 -15.25 2.79
CA VAL A 77 -1.05 -16.64 2.70
C VAL A 77 -1.14 -17.36 4.04
N LEU A 78 -0.80 -16.68 5.15
CA LEU A 78 -0.93 -17.25 6.49
C LEU A 78 -2.40 -17.40 6.92
N GLN A 79 -3.26 -16.45 6.53
CA GLN A 79 -4.70 -16.51 6.78
C GLN A 79 -5.34 -17.72 6.07
N ASP A 80 -4.99 -17.94 4.79
CA ASP A 80 -5.48 -19.08 4.02
C ASP A 80 -4.99 -20.42 4.58
N ALA A 81 -3.77 -20.45 5.13
CA ALA A 81 -3.21 -21.64 5.76
C ALA A 81 -3.80 -21.95 7.14
N ARG A 82 -4.53 -20.98 7.75
CA ARG A 82 -5.07 -21.07 9.11
C ARG A 82 -4.06 -21.56 10.15
N GLY A 83 -2.79 -21.20 9.98
CA GLY A 83 -1.69 -21.75 10.76
C GLY A 83 -0.35 -21.10 10.47
N SER A 84 0.72 -21.72 10.95
CA SER A 84 2.09 -21.25 10.74
C SER A 84 2.71 -21.89 9.50
N LEU A 85 3.49 -21.13 8.74
CA LEU A 85 4.19 -21.63 7.54
C LEU A 85 5.66 -21.27 7.57
N HIS A 86 6.49 -22.12 6.96
CA HIS A 86 7.89 -21.82 6.72
C HIS A 86 8.03 -20.72 5.65
N TYR A 87 9.01 -19.83 5.76
CA TYR A 87 9.17 -18.69 4.82
C TYR A 87 9.31 -19.13 3.35
N GLU A 88 9.80 -20.34 3.10
CA GLU A 88 9.91 -20.92 1.76
C GLU A 88 8.55 -21.33 1.20
N GLU A 89 7.67 -21.88 2.03
CA GLU A 89 6.30 -22.21 1.66
C GLU A 89 5.49 -20.95 1.40
N ILE A 90 5.67 -19.92 2.25
CA ILE A 90 5.08 -18.60 2.06
C ILE A 90 5.50 -18.03 0.71
N PHE A 91 6.80 -18.05 0.40
CA PHE A 91 7.33 -17.61 -0.88
C PHE A 91 6.73 -18.38 -2.07
N GLY A 92 6.67 -19.71 -1.98
CA GLY A 92 6.07 -20.57 -3.00
C GLY A 92 4.60 -20.24 -3.27
N ARG A 93 3.81 -20.05 -2.21
CA ARG A 93 2.38 -19.69 -2.32
C ARG A 93 2.17 -18.30 -2.90
N ILE A 94 3.00 -17.32 -2.54
CA ILE A 94 2.96 -15.96 -3.14
C ILE A 94 3.22 -16.03 -4.65
N ARG A 95 4.19 -16.85 -5.07
CA ARG A 95 4.53 -17.04 -6.49
C ARG A 95 3.42 -17.77 -7.24
N ALA A 96 2.85 -18.82 -6.65
CA ALA A 96 1.74 -19.59 -7.23
C ALA A 96 0.49 -18.72 -7.45
N LYS A 97 0.19 -17.82 -6.50
CA LYS A 97 -0.90 -16.85 -6.61
C LYS A 97 -0.61 -15.68 -7.54
N LYS A 98 0.57 -15.64 -8.19
CA LYS A 98 1.01 -14.56 -9.10
C LYS A 98 0.87 -13.16 -8.48
N LEU A 99 1.02 -13.03 -7.16
CA LEU A 99 0.92 -11.74 -6.49
C LEU A 99 2.11 -10.88 -6.93
N HIS A 100 1.85 -9.75 -7.61
CA HIS A 100 2.88 -8.83 -8.10
C HIS A 100 3.50 -7.96 -6.99
N VAL A 101 3.98 -8.59 -5.92
CA VAL A 101 4.49 -7.90 -4.72
C VAL A 101 5.97 -7.57 -4.77
N PHE A 102 6.70 -8.15 -5.71
CA PHE A 102 8.13 -7.90 -5.90
C PHE A 102 8.39 -6.85 -6.97
N ARG A 103 7.68 -5.73 -6.96
CA ARG A 103 7.94 -4.62 -7.89
C ARG A 103 9.06 -3.71 -7.39
N ARG A 104 9.90 -3.26 -8.32
CA ARG A 104 10.90 -2.22 -8.14
C ARG A 104 10.26 -0.83 -8.34
N LYS A 105 10.97 0.22 -7.95
CA LYS A 105 10.51 1.62 -8.12
C LYS A 105 10.28 1.99 -9.59
N ASP A 106 11.01 1.37 -10.50
CA ASP A 106 10.90 1.54 -11.95
C ASP A 106 9.73 0.76 -12.58
N GLY A 107 8.94 0.01 -11.78
CA GLY A 107 7.80 -0.78 -12.25
C GLY A 107 8.16 -2.21 -12.69
N SER A 108 9.44 -2.55 -12.82
CA SER A 108 9.89 -3.92 -13.14
C SER A 108 9.67 -4.88 -11.96
N VAL A 109 9.58 -6.17 -12.22
CA VAL A 109 9.42 -7.22 -11.19
C VAL A 109 10.79 -7.85 -10.88
N HIS A 110 11.10 -8.07 -9.61
CA HIS A 110 12.27 -8.87 -9.25
C HIS A 110 12.07 -10.31 -9.73
N THR A 111 13.06 -10.80 -10.47
CA THR A 111 13.09 -12.16 -11.02
C THR A 111 13.97 -13.11 -10.24
N ASP A 112 14.92 -12.60 -9.43
CA ASP A 112 15.85 -13.40 -8.64
C ASP A 112 15.15 -14.06 -7.43
N PRO A 113 14.95 -15.40 -7.44
CA PRO A 113 14.24 -16.11 -6.39
C PRO A 113 14.95 -16.00 -5.03
N LYS A 114 16.28 -15.95 -5.00
CA LYS A 114 17.05 -15.87 -3.75
C LYS A 114 16.78 -14.55 -3.03
N ARG A 115 16.83 -13.43 -3.78
CA ARG A 115 16.48 -12.10 -3.25
C ARG A 115 15.02 -12.01 -2.81
N MET A 116 14.09 -12.56 -3.58
CA MET A 116 12.67 -12.55 -3.24
C MET A 116 12.39 -13.31 -1.94
N ARG A 117 12.98 -14.50 -1.80
CA ARG A 117 12.89 -15.33 -0.60
C ARG A 117 13.47 -14.65 0.64
N ASN A 118 14.65 -14.04 0.51
CA ASN A 118 15.26 -13.27 1.60
C ASN A 118 14.37 -12.09 2.00
N ARG A 119 13.69 -11.47 1.04
CA ARG A 119 12.76 -10.37 1.31
C ARG A 119 11.51 -10.84 2.06
N VAL A 120 10.99 -12.03 1.75
CA VAL A 120 9.88 -12.66 2.50
C VAL A 120 10.33 -12.89 3.94
N SER A 121 11.45 -13.57 4.14
CA SER A 121 11.99 -13.85 5.49
C SER A 121 12.21 -12.57 6.31
N SER A 122 12.85 -11.56 5.71
CA SER A 122 13.06 -10.25 6.34
C SER A 122 11.75 -9.53 6.67
N THR A 123 10.72 -9.68 5.82
CA THR A 123 9.38 -9.11 6.08
C THR A 123 8.70 -9.80 7.26
N CYS A 124 8.84 -11.12 7.37
CA CYS A 124 8.34 -11.88 8.51
C CYS A 124 9.03 -11.46 9.82
N ILE A 125 10.35 -11.30 9.80
CA ILE A 125 11.16 -10.95 10.98
C ILE A 125 10.88 -9.52 11.46
N ARG A 126 10.79 -8.56 10.54
CA ARG A 126 10.70 -7.13 10.89
C ARG A 126 9.28 -6.65 11.17
N SER A 127 8.28 -7.48 10.89
CA SER A 127 6.88 -7.08 10.99
C SER A 127 6.33 -7.48 12.36
N PRO A 128 5.73 -6.55 13.13
CA PRO A 128 5.08 -6.88 14.40
C PRO A 128 3.83 -7.75 14.25
N PHE A 129 3.29 -7.88 13.02
CA PHE A 129 2.11 -8.69 12.73
C PHE A 129 2.38 -10.20 12.63
N PHE A 130 3.66 -10.60 12.62
CA PHE A 130 4.04 -11.99 12.48
C PHE A 130 4.89 -12.42 13.67
N VAL A 131 4.56 -13.59 14.22
CA VAL A 131 5.32 -14.22 15.30
C VAL A 131 6.06 -15.42 14.76
N ARG A 132 7.31 -15.58 15.19
CA ARG A 132 8.11 -16.74 14.84
C ARG A 132 7.78 -17.89 15.79
N THR A 133 7.22 -18.97 15.25
CA THR A 133 6.83 -20.16 16.04
C THR A 133 7.93 -21.22 16.06
N ALA A 134 8.77 -21.27 15.03
CA ALA A 134 9.95 -22.13 14.95
C ALA A 134 11.03 -21.48 14.05
N LEU A 135 12.19 -22.11 13.88
CA LEU A 135 13.20 -21.62 12.94
C LEU A 135 12.63 -21.54 11.52
N GLY A 136 12.51 -20.31 11.01
CA GLY A 136 11.98 -20.05 9.66
C GLY A 136 10.46 -20.13 9.54
N THR A 137 9.73 -20.48 10.60
CA THR A 137 8.28 -20.66 10.60
C THR A 137 7.58 -19.49 11.29
N TYR A 138 6.57 -18.94 10.64
CA TYR A 138 5.87 -17.73 11.06
C TYR A 138 4.36 -17.93 11.07
N ALA A 139 3.68 -17.29 12.04
CA ALA A 139 2.23 -17.22 12.16
C ALA A 139 1.77 -15.77 12.31
N ILE A 140 0.47 -15.52 12.18
CA ILE A 140 -0.14 -14.23 12.48
C ILE A 140 -0.10 -14.01 14.00
N ALA A 141 0.37 -12.84 14.42
CA ALA A 141 0.33 -12.42 15.81
C ALA A 141 -1.13 -12.28 16.27
N LYS A 142 -1.45 -12.78 17.47
CA LYS A 142 -2.78 -12.66 18.08
C LYS A 142 -2.96 -11.28 18.72
#